data_AF-A0AB33F473-F1
#
_entry.id   AF-A0AB33F473-F1
#
_cell.length_a   1.000
_cell.length_b   1.000
_cell.length_c   1.000
_cell.angle_alpha   90.00
_cell.angle_beta   90.00
_cell.angle_gamma   90.00
#
_symmetry.space_group_name_H-M   'P 1'
#
loop_
_entity.id
_entity.type
_entity.pdbx_description
1 polymer ?
#
loop_
_entity_poly.entity_id
_entity_poly.type
_entity_poly.pdbx_seq_one_letter_code
_entity_poly.pdbx_strand_id
1 'polypeptide(L)'
;MKGVSLRQLSLLNGYDNPNSLAKALHRPYPLAEAIIAEALGISATEIWPSRYGTDGKPNRKRGQKALLPVDAKPSRLRATRNPQSGAA
;
A
#
# COMPACT_ATOMS: atom_id res chain seq x y z
N MET A 1 25.29 -4.50 -10.72
CA MET A 1 24.21 -3.91 -9.90
C MET A 1 22.88 -4.22 -10.56
N LYS A 2 22.01 -5.02 -9.93
CA LYS A 2 20.70 -5.33 -10.53
C LYS A 2 19.78 -4.13 -10.29
N GLY A 3 19.68 -3.24 -11.27
CA GLY A 3 18.74 -2.13 -11.27
C GLY A 3 17.32 -2.64 -11.46
N VAL A 4 16.70 -3.12 -10.39
CA VAL A 4 15.30 -3.54 -10.42
C VAL A 4 14.45 -2.27 -10.36
N SER A 5 13.69 -1.98 -11.42
CA SER A 5 12.80 -0.82 -11.44
C SER A 5 11.56 -1.07 -10.58
N LEU A 6 11.01 -0.02 -9.95
CA LEU A 6 9.76 -0.11 -9.19
C LEU A 6 8.58 -0.66 -10.02
N ARG A 7 8.60 -0.40 -11.32
CA ARG A 7 7.65 -0.95 -12.29
C ARG A 7 7.79 -2.47 -12.41
N GLN A 8 9.01 -2.96 -12.60
CA GLN A 8 9.28 -4.39 -12.67
C GLN A 8 8.85 -5.09 -11.37
N LEU A 9 9.17 -4.47 -10.23
CA LEU A 9 8.83 -4.98 -8.91
C LEU A 9 7.30 -5.08 -8.71
N SER A 10 6.55 -4.10 -9.23
CA SER A 10 5.09 -4.08 -9.16
C SER A 10 4.48 -5.24 -9.95
N LEU A 11 4.98 -5.50 -11.15
CA LEU A 11 4.53 -6.60 -12.00
C LEU A 11 4.87 -7.97 -11.39
N LEU A 12 6.08 -8.12 -10.82
CA LEU A 12 6.50 -9.36 -10.16
C LEU A 12 5.65 -9.69 -8.93
N ASN A 13 5.13 -8.66 -8.24
CA ASN A 13 4.25 -8.82 -7.08
C ASN A 13 2.76 -8.91 -7.44
N GLY A 14 2.41 -8.98 -8.73
CA GLY A 14 1.04 -9.16 -9.19
C GLY A 14 0.14 -7.91 -9.06
N TYR A 15 0.71 -6.71 -8.99
CA TYR A 15 -0.09 -5.49 -9.02
C TYR A 15 -0.55 -5.17 -10.45
N ASP A 16 -1.85 -4.92 -10.63
CA ASP A 16 -2.43 -4.50 -11.92
C ASP A 16 -1.81 -3.21 -12.44
N ASN A 17 -1.49 -2.28 -11.51
CA ASN A 17 -0.89 -1.00 -11.86
C ASN A 17 0.63 -1.01 -11.56
N PRO A 18 1.48 -0.81 -12.59
CA PRO A 18 2.94 -0.78 -12.44
C PRO A 18 3.48 0.38 -11.59
N ASN A 19 2.67 1.42 -11.36
CA ASN A 19 3.04 2.56 -10.51
C ASN A 19 2.58 2.39 -9.06
N SER A 20 1.99 1.24 -8.69
CA SER A 20 1.47 1.01 -7.34
C SER A 20 2.53 1.16 -6.27
N LEU A 21 3.73 0.60 -6.50
CA LEU A 21 4.84 0.71 -5.57
C LEU A 21 5.45 2.12 -5.53
N ALA A 22 5.43 2.87 -6.63
CA ALA A 22 5.91 4.26 -6.65
C ALA A 22 5.13 5.16 -5.67
N LYS A 23 3.87 4.83 -5.38
CA LYS A 23 3.07 5.55 -4.38
C LYS A 23 3.65 5.47 -2.97
N ALA A 24 4.45 4.44 -2.66
CA ALA A 24 5.12 4.29 -1.36
C ALA A 24 6.10 5.44 -1.09
N LEU A 25 6.75 5.99 -2.13
CA LEU A 25 7.66 7.12 -1.99
C LEU A 25 6.93 8.35 -1.47
N HIS A 26 5.75 8.63 -2.02
CA HIS A 26 4.99 9.84 -1.71
C HIS A 26 4.03 9.69 -0.52
N ARG A 27 3.52 8.49 -0.24
CA ARG A 27 2.53 8.23 0.81
C ARG A 27 2.84 6.94 1.59
N PRO A 28 2.53 6.87 2.90
CA PRO A 28 2.79 5.68 3.70
C PRO A 28 2.00 4.48 3.17
N TYR A 29 2.72 3.51 2.63
CA TYR A 29 2.14 2.29 2.06
C TYR A 29 2.93 1.06 2.53
N PRO A 30 2.62 0.54 3.73
CA PRO A 30 3.47 -0.46 4.40
C PRO A 30 3.72 -1.75 3.59
N LEU A 31 2.72 -2.22 2.82
CA LEU A 31 2.88 -3.37 1.93
C LEU A 31 3.91 -3.08 0.83
N ALA A 32 3.78 -1.94 0.16
CA ALA A 32 4.69 -1.54 -0.90
C ALA A 32 6.10 -1.23 -0.36
N GLU A 33 6.17 -0.58 0.80
CA GLU A 33 7.43 -0.30 1.51
C GLU A 33 8.16 -1.60 1.86
N ALA A 34 7.45 -2.63 2.34
CA ALA A 34 8.03 -3.94 2.64
C ALA A 34 8.58 -4.65 1.39
N ILE A 35 7.85 -4.62 0.27
CA ILE A 35 8.30 -5.23 -0.98
C ILE A 35 9.55 -4.53 -1.53
N ILE A 36 9.59 -3.19 -1.46
CA ILE A 36 10.75 -2.40 -1.88
C ILE A 36 11.96 -2.71 -0.98
N ALA A 37 11.73 -2.81 0.33
CA ALA A 37 12.75 -3.15 1.31
C ALA A 37 13.33 -4.54 1.06
N GLU A 38 12.48 -5.54 0.84
CA GLU A 38 12.87 -6.92 0.48
C GLU A 38 13.71 -6.95 -0.80
N ALA A 39 13.31 -6.19 -1.82
CA ALA A 39 14.05 -6.11 -3.08
C ALA A 39 15.43 -5.46 -2.95
N LEU A 40 15.58 -4.54 -1.98
CA LEU A 40 16.85 -3.90 -1.66
C LEU A 40 17.67 -4.69 -0.62
N GLY A 41 17.09 -5.70 0.02
CA GLY A 41 17.74 -6.48 1.08
C GLY A 41 17.96 -5.70 2.39
N ILE A 42 17.21 -4.61 2.60
CA ILE A 42 17.28 -3.77 3.81
C ILE A 42 15.90 -3.68 4.46
N SER A 43 15.82 -3.14 5.67
CA SER A 43 14.53 -3.00 6.37
C SER A 43 13.76 -1.78 5.89
N ALA A 44 12.42 -1.86 5.83
CA ALA A 44 11.57 -0.71 5.52
C ALA A 44 11.74 0.42 6.55
N THR A 45 12.06 0.08 7.81
CA THR A 45 12.39 1.05 8.87
C THR A 45 13.66 1.83 8.57
N GLU A 46 14.63 1.22 7.87
CA GLU A 46 15.90 1.86 7.51
C GLU A 46 15.71 2.86 6.36
N ILE A 47 14.82 2.55 5.42
CA ILE A 47 14.48 3.45 4.30
C ILE A 47 13.59 4.61 4.77
N TRP A 48 12.62 4.34 5.65
CA TRP A 48 11.66 5.32 6.13
C TRP A 48 11.59 5.40 7.66
N PRO A 49 12.67 5.86 8.32
CA PRO A 49 12.74 5.89 9.79
C PRO A 49 11.67 6.78 10.42
N SER A 50 11.21 7.84 9.71
CA SER A 50 10.13 8.71 10.20
C SER A 50 8.74 8.08 10.16
N ARG A 51 8.56 7.00 9.37
CA ARG A 51 7.26 6.33 9.17
C ARG A 51 7.07 5.10 10.05
N TYR A 52 8.15 4.53 10.55
CA TYR A 52 8.15 3.34 11.39
C TYR A 52 8.50 3.71 12.83
N GLY A 53 7.88 3.06 13.81
CA GLY A 53 8.25 3.19 15.20
C GLY A 53 9.52 2.39 15.54
N THR A 54 10.06 2.57 16.74
CA THR A 54 11.15 1.74 17.30
C THR A 54 10.84 0.25 17.29
N ASP A 55 9.55 -0.08 17.27
CA ASP A 55 9.00 -1.44 17.24
C ASP A 55 8.99 -2.07 15.83
N GLY A 56 9.53 -1.39 14.81
CA GLY A 56 9.52 -1.83 13.41
C GLY A 56 8.13 -1.87 12.77
N LYS A 57 7.11 -1.38 13.47
CA LYS A 57 5.73 -1.29 12.98
C LYS A 57 5.50 0.05 12.29
N PRO A 58 4.75 0.08 11.18
CA PRO A 58 4.40 1.33 10.53
C PRO A 58 3.52 2.16 11.48
N ASN A 59 3.89 3.42 11.70
CA ASN A 59 3.16 4.39 12.53
C ASN A 59 1.90 4.91 11.82
N ARG A 60 1.23 4.04 11.07
CA ARG A 60 -0.04 4.36 10.44
C ARG A 60 -1.13 4.04 11.46
N LYS A 61 -1.81 5.08 11.92
CA LYS A 61 -3.14 4.89 12.55
C LYS A 61 -4.02 4.29 11.46
N ARG A 62 -4.23 2.96 11.48
CA ARG A 62 -5.24 2.27 10.68
C ARG A 62 -6.48 3.15 10.77
N GLY A 63 -6.99 3.62 9.62
CA GLY A 63 -8.16 4.50 9.60
C GLY A 63 -9.16 3.92 10.58
N GLN A 64 -9.59 4.75 11.55
CA GLN A 64 -10.44 4.33 12.67
C GLN A 64 -11.40 3.28 12.16
N LYS A 65 -11.44 2.09 12.79
CA LYS A 65 -12.53 1.14 12.54
C LYS A 65 -13.79 1.99 12.51
N ALA A 66 -14.54 1.97 11.41
CA ALA A 66 -15.82 2.64 11.39
C ALA A 66 -16.51 2.20 12.68
N LEU A 67 -16.84 3.16 13.54
CA LEU A 67 -17.57 2.92 14.78
C LEU A 67 -18.98 2.50 14.34
N LEU A 68 -19.07 1.28 13.82
CA LEU A 68 -20.32 0.61 13.55
C LEU A 68 -20.86 0.23 14.93
N PRO A 69 -22.11 0.56 15.23
CA PRO A 69 -22.82 -0.05 16.36
C PRO A 69 -22.66 -1.58 16.31
N VAL A 70 -22.66 -2.25 17.48
CA VAL A 70 -22.44 -3.70 17.60
C VAL A 70 -23.32 -4.52 16.63
N ASP A 71 -24.54 -4.04 16.35
CA ASP A 71 -25.52 -4.71 15.51
C ASP A 71 -25.58 -4.20 14.06
N ALA A 72 -24.76 -3.21 13.70
CA ALA A 72 -24.78 -2.61 12.36
C ALA A 72 -24.02 -3.47 11.36
N LYS A 73 -24.76 -4.09 10.43
CA LYS A 73 -24.20 -4.80 9.28
C LYS A 73 -23.47 -3.79 8.37
N PRO A 74 -22.24 -4.08 7.90
CA PRO A 74 -21.54 -3.19 6.97
C PRO A 74 -22.42 -2.98 5.74
N SER A 75 -22.61 -1.73 5.35
CA SER A 75 -23.51 -1.34 4.26
C SER A 75 -23.23 -2.17 3.00
N ARG A 76 -24.24 -2.93 2.56
CA ARG A 76 -24.21 -3.69 1.30
C ARG A 76 -24.30 -2.79 0.06
N LEU A 77 -24.43 -1.47 0.23
CA LEU A 77 -24.56 -0.51 -0.86
C LEU A 77 -23.27 -0.30 -1.68
N ARG A 78 -22.17 -0.99 -1.35
CA ARG A 78 -20.94 -0.97 -2.18
C ARG A 78 -20.94 -2.02 -3.29
N ALA A 79 -22.11 -2.34 -3.84
CA ALA A 79 -22.26 -3.24 -4.98
C ALA A 79 -22.36 -2.52 -6.34
N THR A 80 -22.35 -1.19 -6.38
CA THR A 80 -22.20 -0.45 -7.65
C THR A 80 -20.77 0.05 -7.76
N ARG A 81 -19.96 -0.69 -8.52
CA ARG A 81 -18.71 -0.18 -9.06
C ARG A 81 -19.07 1.00 -9.97
N ASN A 82 -18.47 2.16 -9.71
CA ASN A 82 -18.53 3.32 -10.60
C ASN A 82 -18.03 2.90 -12.00
N PRO A 83 -18.83 2.96 -13.08
CA PRO A 83 -18.30 2.79 -14.42
C PRO A 83 -17.65 4.12 -14.79
N GLN A 84 -16.35 4.27 -14.54
CA GLN A 84 -15.60 5.37 -15.17
C GLN A 84 -15.43 5.01 -16.65
N SER A 85 -16.22 5.70 -17.46
CA SER A 85 -16.18 5.83 -18.90
C SER A 85 -14.75 5.84 -19.44
N GLY A 86 -14.39 4.82 -20.21
CA GLY A 86 -13.32 4.89 -21.19
C GLY A 86 -13.90 5.41 -22.49
N ALA A 87 -13.58 6.65 -22.84
CA ALA A 87 -13.79 7.19 -24.17
C ALA A 87 -12.59 6.79 -25.05
N ALA A 88 -12.86 6.03 -26.12
CA ALA A 88 -12.20 6.06 -27.42
C ALA A 88 -12.94 5.08 -28.35
#